data_AF-A0A450YFA3-F1
#
_entry.id   AF-A0A450YFA3-F1
#
_cell.length_a   1.000
_cell.length_b   1.000
_cell.length_c   1.000
_cell.angle_alpha   90.00
_cell.angle_beta   90.00
_cell.angle_gamma   90.00
#
_symmetry.space_group_name_H-M   'P 1'
#
loop_
_entity.id
_entity.type
_entity.pdbx_description
1 polymer ?
#
loop_
_entity_poly.entity_id
_entity_poly.type
_entity_poly.pdbx_seq_one_letter_code
_entity_poly.pdbx_strand_id
1 'polypeptide(L)'
;MQATLGKEIEGKNKFMNTIADTMHGDLRYSENTVDADDLKRIGWSGRHKPTPLAVPGQARELSIKEQVEGSLHLVWKKPTDGGKVANYRIERREAGASTWSLAETSIEREITLVGQERGKALEYCVVAMNKAGRGMESNVVMVIL
;
A
#
# COMPACT_ATOMS: atom_id res chain seq x y z
N MET A 1 24.73 -24.84 -10.96
CA MET A 1 23.73 -25.21 -9.92
C MET A 1 22.46 -24.32 -9.94
N GLN A 2 22.54 -23.01 -10.20
CA GLN A 2 21.35 -22.13 -10.17
C GLN A 2 20.36 -22.33 -11.34
N ALA A 3 20.82 -22.75 -12.53
CA ALA A 3 19.94 -22.92 -13.70
C ALA A 3 18.94 -24.11 -13.57
N THR A 4 19.30 -25.14 -12.82
CA THR A 4 18.43 -26.31 -12.59
C THR A 4 17.29 -25.99 -11.63
N LEU A 5 17.58 -25.16 -10.61
CA LEU A 5 16.61 -24.73 -9.61
C LEU A 5 15.48 -23.87 -10.24
N GLY A 6 15.84 -22.97 -11.17
CA GLY A 6 14.88 -22.12 -11.87
C GLY A 6 13.90 -22.92 -12.74
N LYS A 7 14.38 -23.93 -13.48
CA LYS A 7 13.54 -24.82 -14.28
C LYS A 7 12.56 -25.64 -13.43
N GLU A 8 13.01 -26.07 -12.25
CA GLU A 8 12.16 -26.83 -11.33
C GLU A 8 11.07 -25.96 -10.67
N ILE A 9 11.41 -24.72 -10.29
CA ILE A 9 10.42 -23.73 -9.80
C ILE A 9 9.38 -23.45 -10.88
N GLU A 10 9.81 -23.27 -12.13
CA GLU A 10 8.89 -23.03 -13.24
C GLU A 10 7.97 -24.23 -13.50
N GLY A 11 8.51 -25.46 -13.43
CA GLY A 11 7.71 -26.68 -13.54
C GLY A 11 6.66 -26.81 -12.43
N LYS A 12 7.04 -26.51 -11.18
CA LYS A 12 6.13 -26.49 -10.03
C LYS A 12 5.04 -25.43 -10.19
N ASN A 13 5.39 -24.23 -10.65
CA ASN A 13 4.42 -23.16 -10.90
C ASN A 13 3.41 -23.54 -12.00
N LYS A 14 3.86 -24.18 -13.08
CA LYS A 14 2.97 -24.68 -14.13
C LYS A 14 2.01 -25.72 -13.59
N PHE A 15 2.51 -26.69 -12.82
CA PHE A 15 1.67 -27.72 -12.21
C PHE A 15 0.63 -27.13 -11.24
N MET A 16 1.06 -26.19 -10.38
CA MET A 16 0.16 -25.48 -9.47
C MET A 16 -0.94 -24.71 -10.22
N ASN A 17 -0.60 -24.07 -11.34
CA ASN A 17 -1.59 -23.38 -12.17
C ASN A 17 -2.59 -24.36 -12.80
N THR A 18 -2.11 -25.50 -13.31
CA THR A 18 -2.99 -26.54 -13.86
C THR A 18 -3.98 -27.04 -12.82
N ILE A 19 -3.53 -27.33 -11.60
CA ILE A 19 -4.41 -27.75 -10.50
C ILE A 19 -5.46 -26.67 -10.20
N ALA A 20 -5.03 -25.41 -10.12
CA ALA A 20 -5.94 -24.30 -9.86
C ALA A 20 -7.01 -24.20 -10.96
N ASP A 21 -6.63 -24.38 -12.22
CA ASP A 21 -7.55 -24.32 -13.36
C ASP A 21 -8.56 -25.47 -13.35
N THR A 22 -8.12 -26.71 -13.08
CA THR A 22 -9.04 -27.86 -12.97
C THR A 22 -10.01 -27.68 -11.80
N MET A 23 -9.52 -27.24 -10.65
CA MET A 23 -10.37 -26.97 -9.48
C MET A 23 -11.40 -25.88 -9.77
N HIS A 24 -11.02 -24.81 -10.47
CA HIS A 24 -11.96 -23.77 -10.89
C HIS A 24 -13.05 -24.29 -11.82
N GLY A 25 -12.74 -25.24 -12.71
CA GLY A 25 -13.70 -25.90 -13.59
C GLY A 25 -14.75 -26.68 -12.79
N ASP A 26 -14.30 -27.52 -11.86
CA ASP A 26 -15.17 -28.35 -11.01
C ASP A 26 -16.08 -27.48 -10.12
N LEU A 27 -15.53 -26.41 -9.55
CA LEU A 27 -16.30 -25.46 -8.73
C LEU A 27 -17.39 -24.76 -9.54
N ARG A 28 -17.07 -24.30 -10.77
CA ARG A 28 -18.06 -23.68 -11.65
C ARG A 28 -19.17 -24.65 -12.06
N TYR A 29 -18.84 -25.92 -12.27
CA TYR A 29 -19.85 -26.94 -12.56
C TYR A 29 -20.82 -27.08 -11.39
N SER A 30 -20.32 -27.16 -10.16
CA SER A 30 -21.15 -27.21 -8.95
C SER A 30 -22.01 -25.95 -8.79
N GLU A 31 -21.43 -24.75 -8.97
CA GLU A 31 -22.15 -23.47 -8.86
C GLU A 31 -23.26 -23.29 -9.91
N ASN A 32 -23.12 -23.90 -11.11
CA ASN A 32 -24.13 -23.80 -12.17
C ASN A 32 -25.16 -24.93 -12.15
N THR A 33 -24.85 -26.09 -11.57
CA THR A 33 -25.73 -27.27 -11.59
C THR A 33 -26.52 -27.46 -10.31
N VAL A 34 -26.01 -26.98 -9.17
CA VAL A 34 -26.66 -27.10 -7.87
C VAL A 34 -27.48 -25.82 -7.60
N ASP A 35 -28.67 -25.99 -7.03
CA ASP A 35 -29.49 -24.87 -6.61
C ASP A 35 -28.77 -24.02 -5.54
N ALA A 36 -28.93 -22.70 -5.62
CA ALA A 36 -28.23 -21.77 -4.76
C ALA A 36 -28.59 -21.92 -3.27
N ASP A 37 -29.77 -22.43 -2.93
CA ASP A 37 -30.19 -22.60 -1.55
C ASP A 37 -29.57 -23.85 -0.90
N ASP A 38 -29.31 -24.91 -1.67
CA ASP A 38 -28.58 -26.09 -1.20
C ASP A 38 -27.10 -25.78 -0.94
N LEU A 39 -26.49 -24.95 -1.79
CA LEU A 39 -25.13 -24.46 -1.58
C LEU A 39 -25.01 -23.62 -0.30
N LYS A 40 -26.00 -22.78 0.02
CA LYS A 40 -25.99 -22.00 1.26
C LYS A 40 -26.06 -22.88 2.51
N ARG A 41 -26.76 -24.02 2.48
CA ARG A 41 -26.85 -24.96 3.62
C ARG A 41 -25.49 -25.51 4.06
N ILE A 42 -24.54 -25.67 3.13
CA ILE A 42 -23.18 -26.14 3.42
C ILE A 42 -22.19 -24.99 3.68
N GLY A 43 -22.68 -23.76 3.82
CA GLY A 43 -21.84 -22.57 4.00
C GLY A 43 -21.15 -22.12 2.71
N TRP A 44 -21.57 -22.63 1.55
CA TRP A 44 -21.05 -22.19 0.26
C TRP A 44 -21.79 -20.93 -0.19
N SER A 45 -21.27 -19.76 0.18
CA SER A 45 -21.60 -18.52 -0.51
C SER A 45 -20.72 -18.43 -1.75
N GLY A 46 -21.31 -18.29 -2.94
CA GLY A 46 -20.55 -18.07 -4.18
C GLY A 46 -19.55 -16.91 -4.05
N ARG A 47 -18.55 -16.84 -4.92
CA ARG A 47 -17.47 -15.84 -4.80
C ARG A 47 -18.03 -14.43 -4.62
N HIS A 48 -17.75 -13.82 -3.46
CA HIS A 48 -18.02 -12.41 -3.26
C HIS A 48 -17.32 -11.61 -4.35
N LYS A 49 -18.07 -10.74 -5.03
CA LYS A 49 -17.46 -9.79 -5.97
C LYS A 49 -16.39 -9.00 -5.21
N PRO A 50 -15.17 -8.83 -5.76
CA PRO A 50 -14.15 -8.04 -5.12
C PRO A 50 -14.73 -6.66 -4.80
N THR A 51 -14.68 -6.25 -3.53
CA THR A 51 -15.05 -4.89 -3.17
C THR A 51 -14.08 -3.94 -3.88
N PRO A 52 -14.56 -2.95 -4.65
CA PRO A 52 -13.69 -1.96 -5.27
C PRO A 52 -12.83 -1.30 -4.19
N LEU A 53 -11.52 -1.31 -4.38
CA LEU A 53 -10.62 -0.63 -3.45
C LEU A 53 -10.81 0.88 -3.63
N ALA A 54 -11.22 1.57 -2.58
CA ALA A 54 -11.19 3.02 -2.54
C ALA A 54 -9.76 3.51 -2.35
N VAL A 55 -9.44 4.67 -2.91
CA VAL A 55 -8.18 5.36 -2.64
C VAL A 55 -8.13 5.76 -1.16
N PRO A 56 -6.97 5.73 -0.49
CA PRO A 56 -6.86 6.17 0.89
C PRO A 56 -7.19 7.66 1.03
N GLY A 57 -7.79 8.04 2.15
CA GLY A 57 -7.96 9.46 2.47
C GLY A 57 -6.66 10.14 2.88
N GLN A 58 -6.81 11.38 3.32
CA GLN A 58 -5.71 12.24 3.75
C GLN A 58 -5.12 11.76 5.09
N ALA A 59 -3.79 11.65 5.18
CA ALA A 59 -3.11 11.42 6.45
C ALA A 59 -3.24 12.67 7.35
N ARG A 60 -3.41 12.45 8.66
CA ARG A 60 -3.77 13.52 9.60
C ARG A 60 -2.63 13.82 10.55
N GLU A 61 -2.61 15.03 11.09
CA GLU A 61 -1.72 15.43 12.20
C GLU A 61 -0.24 15.10 11.93
N LEU A 62 0.26 15.42 10.73
CA LEU A 62 1.69 15.35 10.47
C LEU A 62 2.39 16.36 11.38
N SER A 63 3.32 15.88 12.18
CA SER A 63 4.12 16.69 13.11
C SER A 63 5.56 16.19 13.18
N ILE A 64 6.45 17.11 13.54
CA ILE A 64 7.86 16.83 13.77
C ILE A 64 8.03 16.53 15.25
N LYS A 65 8.47 15.32 15.57
CA LYS A 65 8.67 14.91 16.96
C LYS A 65 10.10 15.20 17.42
N GLU A 66 11.09 14.97 16.56
CA GLU A 66 12.49 15.30 16.83
C GLU A 66 13.14 15.90 15.58
N GLN A 67 14.02 16.86 15.82
CA GLN A 67 14.80 17.53 14.79
C GLN A 67 16.26 17.58 15.24
N VAL A 68 17.14 17.02 14.40
CA VAL A 68 18.59 16.99 14.62
C VAL A 68 19.27 17.44 13.32
N GLU A 69 20.51 17.91 13.39
CA GLU A 69 21.25 18.42 12.23
C GLU A 69 21.33 17.36 11.09
N GLY A 70 20.55 17.55 10.02
CA GLY A 70 20.42 16.61 8.91
C GLY A 70 19.58 15.35 9.18
N SER A 71 18.86 15.26 10.31
CA SER A 71 17.90 14.17 10.58
C SER A 71 16.57 14.70 11.12
N LEU A 72 15.46 14.13 10.64
CA LEU A 72 14.11 14.59 10.97
C LEU A 72 13.21 13.41 11.31
N HIS A 73 12.62 13.41 12.51
CA HIS A 73 11.67 12.39 12.93
C HIS A 73 10.23 12.92 12.79
N LEU A 74 9.49 12.31 11.86
CA LEU A 74 8.11 12.68 11.51
C LEU A 74 7.13 11.64 12.05
N VAL A 75 6.00 12.12 12.58
CA VAL A 75 4.90 11.28 13.06
C VAL A 75 3.57 11.80 12.51
N TRP A 76 2.65 10.88 12.18
CA TRP A 76 1.32 11.22 11.66
C TRP A 76 0.27 10.19 12.08
N LYS A 77 -1.01 10.52 11.85
CA LYS A 77 -2.16 9.65 12.07
C LYS A 77 -2.72 9.12 10.75
N LYS A 78 -3.33 7.93 10.84
CA LYS A 78 -4.02 7.30 9.72
C LYS A 78 -5.20 8.18 9.23
N PRO A 79 -5.58 8.07 7.95
CA PRO A 79 -6.80 8.69 7.45
C PRO A 79 -8.04 8.19 8.19
N THR A 80 -9.04 9.06 8.34
CA THR A 80 -10.38 8.69 8.83
C THR A 80 -11.28 8.15 7.74
N ASP A 81 -11.05 8.59 6.50
CA ASP A 81 -11.93 8.35 5.35
C ASP A 81 -11.15 7.65 4.21
N GLY A 82 -11.89 6.98 3.31
CA GLY A 82 -11.32 6.29 2.15
C GLY A 82 -10.95 4.82 2.39
N GLY A 83 -10.06 4.30 1.56
CA GLY A 83 -9.63 2.89 1.60
C GLY A 83 -8.52 2.58 2.62
N LYS A 84 -8.35 1.29 2.93
CA LYS A 84 -7.27 0.81 3.80
C LYS A 84 -5.91 1.19 3.22
N VAL A 85 -5.07 1.83 4.04
CA VAL A 85 -3.69 2.20 3.70
C VAL A 85 -2.81 0.95 3.67
N ALA A 86 -1.97 0.84 2.63
CA ALA A 86 -0.92 -0.18 2.55
C ALA A 86 0.44 0.37 3.00
N ASN A 87 0.76 1.60 2.60
CA ASN A 87 1.99 2.30 2.96
C ASN A 87 1.79 3.82 2.87
N TYR A 88 2.76 4.58 3.37
CA TYR A 88 2.86 6.02 3.29
C TYR A 88 4.08 6.43 2.48
N ARG A 89 3.94 7.48 1.68
CA ARG A 89 5.04 8.18 1.01
C ARG A 89 5.23 9.52 1.68
N ILE A 90 6.47 9.81 2.04
CA ILE A 90 6.86 11.11 2.54
C ILE A 90 7.44 11.86 1.37
N GLU A 91 6.81 12.96 1.01
CA GLU A 91 7.27 13.84 -0.05
C GLU A 91 7.87 15.10 0.56
N ARG A 92 8.94 15.59 -0.07
CA ARG A 92 9.65 16.81 0.33
C ARG A 92 9.79 17.76 -0.85
N ARG A 93 9.84 19.06 -0.57
CA ARG A 93 10.21 20.10 -1.53
C ARG A 93 10.93 21.23 -0.81
N GLU A 94 11.71 22.01 -1.55
CA GLU A 94 12.21 23.28 -1.02
C GLU A 94 11.05 24.27 -0.88
N ALA A 95 11.09 25.13 0.14
CA ALA A 95 10.06 26.13 0.36
C ALA A 95 9.94 27.04 -0.88
N GLY A 96 8.75 27.08 -1.48
CA GLY A 96 8.48 27.80 -2.72
C GLY A 96 8.74 27.02 -4.01
N ALA A 97 9.28 25.80 -3.95
CA ALA A 97 9.35 24.92 -5.11
C ALA A 97 7.95 24.41 -5.49
N SER A 98 7.71 24.24 -6.80
CA SER A 98 6.42 23.76 -7.31
C SER A 98 6.30 22.23 -7.30
N THR A 99 7.42 21.51 -7.26
CA THR A 99 7.46 20.06 -7.43
C THR A 99 7.80 19.34 -6.12
N TRP A 100 6.97 18.35 -5.78
CA TRP A 100 7.23 17.42 -4.69
C TRP A 100 8.17 16.30 -5.17
N SER A 101 9.12 15.93 -4.32
CA SER A 101 10.06 14.82 -4.54
C SER A 101 9.90 13.76 -3.46
N LEU A 102 10.05 12.49 -3.81
CA LEU A 102 9.99 11.42 -2.82
C LEU A 102 11.18 11.52 -1.87
N ALA A 103 10.90 11.73 -0.59
CA ALA A 103 11.91 11.61 0.46
C ALA A 103 12.10 10.14 0.81
N GLU A 104 11.04 9.47 1.27
CA GLU A 104 11.09 8.08 1.69
C GLU A 104 9.69 7.45 1.77
N THR A 105 9.62 6.15 2.05
CA THR A 105 8.37 5.40 2.26
C THR A 105 8.37 4.71 3.61
N SER A 106 7.24 4.74 4.32
CA SER A 106 7.05 4.00 5.57
C SER A 106 5.76 3.20 5.54
N ILE A 107 5.75 2.01 6.14
CA ILE A 107 4.51 1.25 6.42
C ILE A 107 3.90 1.73 7.74
N GLU A 108 4.75 2.24 8.63
CA GLU A 108 4.38 2.74 9.94
C GLU A 108 3.86 4.18 9.86
N ARG A 109 3.46 4.69 11.03
CA ARG A 109 2.92 6.05 11.21
C ARG A 109 3.98 7.04 11.67
N GLU A 110 5.23 6.62 11.59
CA GLU A 110 6.41 7.40 11.92
C GLU A 110 7.55 7.02 10.97
N ILE A 111 8.49 7.94 10.80
CA ILE A 111 9.75 7.69 10.09
C ILE A 111 10.82 8.67 10.57
N THR A 112 12.07 8.21 10.56
CA THR A 112 13.25 9.07 10.73
C THR A 112 13.94 9.24 9.38
N LEU A 113 13.84 10.43 8.82
CA LEU A 113 14.55 10.82 7.61
C LEU A 113 15.98 11.23 7.96
N VAL A 114 16.98 10.55 7.38
CA VAL A 114 18.40 10.85 7.59
C VAL A 114 18.99 11.48 6.33
N GLY A 115 20.05 12.27 6.47
CA GLY A 115 20.77 12.86 5.33
C GLY A 115 20.00 13.96 4.61
N GLN A 116 19.17 14.71 5.33
CA GLN A 116 18.42 15.82 4.76
C GLN A 116 19.32 17.04 4.54
N GLU A 117 19.00 17.85 3.53
CA GLU A 117 19.75 19.06 3.19
C GLU A 117 19.68 20.10 4.31
N ARG A 118 20.86 20.59 4.73
CA ARG A 118 21.01 21.58 5.79
C ARG A 118 20.98 23.00 5.26
N GLY A 119 20.52 23.93 6.07
CA GLY A 119 20.50 25.37 5.77
C GLY A 119 19.44 25.81 4.76
N LYS A 120 18.55 24.90 4.34
CA LYS A 120 17.42 25.19 3.45
C LYS A 120 16.10 24.95 4.16
N ALA A 121 15.11 25.78 3.86
CA ALA A 121 13.73 25.55 4.28
C ALA A 121 13.13 24.44 3.40
N LEU A 122 12.82 23.32 4.03
CA LEU A 122 12.20 22.16 3.39
C LEU A 122 10.76 22.00 3.92
N GLU A 123 9.85 21.73 3.01
CA GLU A 123 8.46 21.39 3.29
C GLU A 123 8.27 19.89 3.10
N TYR A 124 7.59 19.26 4.05
CA TYR A 124 7.29 17.82 4.04
C TYR A 124 5.79 17.59 4.12
N CYS A 125 5.30 16.62 3.35
CA CYS A 125 3.94 16.10 3.44
C CYS A 125 3.94 14.58 3.37
N VAL A 126 2.85 13.96 3.84
CA VAL A 126 2.66 12.51 3.82
C VAL A 126 1.45 12.15 2.98
N VAL A 127 1.64 11.19 2.08
CA VAL A 127 0.62 10.67 1.17
C VAL A 127 0.37 9.20 1.49
N ALA A 128 -0.87 8.86 1.82
CA ALA A 128 -1.28 7.46 2.02
C ALA A 128 -1.45 6.76 0.66
N MET A 129 -0.98 5.52 0.56
CA MET A 129 -0.95 4.73 -0.69
C MET A 129 -1.59 3.36 -0.49
N ASN A 130 -2.30 2.87 -1.51
CA ASN A 130 -2.76 1.49 -1.61
C ASN A 130 -2.82 1.02 -3.07
N LYS A 131 -3.35 -0.20 -3.32
CA LYS A 131 -3.48 -0.75 -4.69
C LYS A 131 -4.44 0.04 -5.58
N ALA A 132 -5.37 0.82 -5.02
CA ALA A 132 -6.25 1.70 -5.78
C ALA A 132 -5.51 2.98 -6.23
N GLY A 133 -4.52 3.43 -5.47
CA GLY A 133 -3.65 4.54 -5.86
C GLY A 133 -3.20 5.39 -4.68
N ARG A 134 -2.90 6.66 -5.01
CA ARG A 134 -2.39 7.68 -4.10
C ARG A 134 -3.52 8.51 -3.50
N GLY A 135 -3.52 8.67 -2.18
CA GLY A 135 -4.42 9.56 -1.46
C GLY A 135 -4.01 11.03 -1.61
N MET A 136 -4.72 11.90 -0.89
CA MET A 136 -4.40 13.32 -0.78
C MET A 136 -3.21 13.54 0.17
N GLU A 137 -2.44 14.59 -0.09
CA GLU A 137 -1.37 15.05 0.78
C GLU A 137 -1.89 15.49 2.14
N SER A 138 -1.17 15.15 3.22
CA SER A 138 -1.44 15.64 4.57
C SER A 138 -1.26 17.16 4.69
N ASN A 139 -1.44 17.69 5.90
CA ASN A 139 -0.89 19.01 6.21
C ASN A 139 0.62 19.05 5.92
N VAL A 140 1.11 20.21 5.53
CA VAL A 140 2.53 20.44 5.26
C VAL A 140 3.22 20.90 6.55
N VAL A 141 4.39 20.35 6.83
CA VAL A 141 5.28 20.84 7.88
C VAL A 141 6.53 21.43 7.25
N MET A 142 6.94 22.61 7.69
CA MET A 142 8.15 23.28 7.23
C MET A 142 9.23 23.18 8.30
N VAL A 143 10.45 22.89 7.89
CA VAL A 143 11.60 22.79 8.79
C VAL A 143 12.87 23.27 8.09
N ILE A 144 13.78 23.86 8.86
CA ILE A 144 15.12 24.26 8.43
C ILE A 144 16.10 23.43 9.26
N LEU A 145 16.83 22.52 8.62
CA LEU A 145 17.76 21.56 9.25
C LEU A 145 19.22 22.03 9.26
#